data_AF-A0A954IQD1-F1
#
_entry.id   AF-A0A954IQD1-F1
#
_cell.length_a   1.000
_cell.length_b   1.000
_cell.length_c   1.000
_cell.angle_alpha   90.00
_cell.angle_beta   90.00
_cell.angle_gamma   90.00
#
_symmetry.space_group_name_H-M   'P 1'
#
loop_
_entity.id
_entity.type
_entity.pdbx_description
1 polymer ?
#
loop_
_entity_poly.entity_id
_entity_poly.type
_entity_poly.pdbx_seq_one_letter_code
_entity_poly.pdbx_strand_id
1 'polypeptide(L)'
;MKRHHRMETGIAGIRFVCCCIAVSMAATVPSFAEVPGDRSQQVSKLLGKYCLQCHDAKTAEGEREFESFKLPIKTEQQLITADEIVDQMTLRKMPPQDAVQPTDDERLALIGALRDGVQASRKEFEKSRNRTVMRRLSNREYENTLEVLFNRRVDTLGLTADFPKEQTSHNLDNIGESLVTSGFLLDQYFQAASRLVEMRLGRPVTEPRRWHFTENFKQYEELANPHRSVFNYRYLCLYEQPNTDTRQGGYGHIEDFLKGVPVSGLYDIQVHAQAMHRDT
;
A
#
# COMPACT_ATOMS: atom_id res chain seq x y z
N MET A 1 -32.24 86.93 -26.89
CA MET A 1 -33.01 87.43 -25.74
C MET A 1 -32.26 87.08 -24.46
N LYS A 2 -32.10 88.11 -23.61
CA LYS A 2 -31.81 88.17 -22.16
C LYS A 2 -31.11 87.00 -21.43
N ARG A 3 -29.99 87.41 -20.81
CA ARG A 3 -29.31 86.90 -19.61
C ARG A 3 -30.19 86.09 -18.65
N HIS A 4 -29.61 85.08 -18.02
CA HIS A 4 -29.70 84.95 -16.56
C HIS A 4 -28.41 84.38 -15.96
N HIS A 5 -28.02 85.02 -14.87
CA HIS A 5 -26.88 84.74 -14.00
C HIS A 5 -27.25 83.63 -13.01
N ARG A 6 -26.33 82.72 -12.68
CA ARG A 6 -26.27 82.12 -11.34
C ARG A 6 -24.87 81.59 -11.03
N MET A 7 -24.25 82.18 -10.01
CA MET A 7 -23.10 81.64 -9.28
C MET A 7 -23.59 80.60 -8.27
N GLU A 8 -22.78 79.57 -8.00
CA GLU A 8 -22.63 78.84 -6.73
C GLU A 8 -21.51 77.80 -6.94
N THR A 9 -20.27 78.11 -6.56
CA THR A 9 -19.55 77.66 -5.34
C THR A 9 -19.45 76.13 -5.15
N GLY A 10 -18.23 75.61 -5.17
CA GLY A 10 -17.88 74.50 -4.26
C GLY A 10 -16.76 73.55 -4.72
N ILE A 11 -15.67 73.59 -3.94
CA ILE A 11 -14.83 72.46 -3.50
C ILE A 11 -13.54 72.19 -4.30
N ALA A 12 -12.45 72.45 -3.58
CA ALA A 12 -11.05 72.23 -3.91
C ALA A 12 -10.69 70.74 -3.91
N GLY A 13 -9.99 70.27 -4.95
CA GLY A 13 -9.36 68.95 -4.99
C GLY A 13 -7.84 69.06 -4.81
N ILE A 14 -7.34 68.64 -3.65
CA ILE A 14 -5.90 68.45 -3.39
C ILE A 14 -5.55 67.02 -3.82
N ARG A 15 -4.70 66.87 -4.84
CA ARG A 15 -4.12 65.58 -5.27
C ARG A 15 -2.90 65.26 -4.42
N PHE A 16 -3.01 64.29 -3.52
CA PHE A 16 -1.87 63.66 -2.85
C PHE A 16 -1.38 62.47 -3.67
N VAL A 17 -0.17 62.55 -4.21
CA VAL A 17 0.53 61.43 -4.87
C VAL A 17 1.23 60.63 -3.78
N CYS A 18 0.74 59.41 -3.52
CA CYS A 18 1.35 58.47 -2.57
C CYS A 18 2.35 57.58 -3.33
N CYS A 19 3.65 57.77 -3.07
CA CYS A 19 4.73 56.98 -3.64
C CYS A 19 5.09 55.87 -2.64
N CYS A 20 4.60 54.65 -2.85
CA CYS A 20 4.94 53.49 -2.04
C CYS A 20 6.27 52.90 -2.51
N ILE A 21 7.35 53.16 -1.77
CA ILE A 21 8.64 52.46 -1.93
C ILE A 21 8.56 51.15 -1.15
N ALA A 22 8.46 50.03 -1.86
CA ALA A 22 8.55 48.70 -1.27
C ALA A 22 10.02 48.31 -1.05
N VAL A 23 10.45 48.24 0.22
CA VAL A 23 11.76 47.70 0.61
C VAL A 23 11.60 46.20 0.88
N SER A 24 12.09 45.37 -0.05
CA SER A 24 12.17 43.91 0.14
C SER A 24 13.37 43.56 1.01
N MET A 25 13.12 43.15 2.25
CA MET A 25 14.13 42.61 3.16
C MET A 25 14.21 41.09 2.96
N ALA A 26 15.19 40.62 2.20
CA ALA A 26 15.46 39.20 2.04
C ALA A 26 16.19 38.67 3.29
N ALA A 27 15.46 37.99 4.19
CA ALA A 27 16.04 37.24 5.28
C ALA A 27 16.74 36.00 4.73
N THR A 28 18.06 36.02 4.69
CA THR A 28 18.90 34.84 4.40
C THR A 28 19.00 34.01 5.66
N VAL A 29 18.32 32.87 5.67
CA VAL A 29 18.48 31.86 6.72
C VAL A 29 19.74 31.05 6.37
N PRO A 30 20.79 31.03 7.20
CA PRO A 30 21.95 30.19 6.93
C PRO A 30 21.56 28.72 7.09
N SER A 31 21.64 27.97 6.00
CA SER A 31 21.57 26.51 6.01
C SER A 31 22.90 25.97 6.53
N PHE A 32 22.91 25.46 7.76
CA PHE A 32 24.04 24.66 8.27
C PHE A 32 24.01 23.29 7.58
N ALA A 33 24.69 23.18 6.45
CA ALA A 33 25.08 21.88 5.92
C ALA A 33 26.27 21.37 6.75
N GLU A 34 26.00 20.51 7.73
CA GLU A 34 27.04 19.82 8.50
C GLU A 34 27.88 18.91 7.60
N VAL A 35 29.20 18.91 7.85
CA VAL A 35 30.20 18.13 7.12
C VAL A 35 30.02 16.63 7.44
N PRO A 36 30.00 15.72 6.44
CA PRO A 36 29.73 14.29 6.63
C PRO A 36 30.64 13.54 7.62
N GLY A 37 31.83 14.09 7.91
CA GLY A 37 32.82 13.47 8.80
C GLY A 37 32.42 13.45 10.28
N ASP A 38 31.59 14.41 10.73
CA ASP A 38 31.18 14.54 12.13
C ASP A 38 30.16 13.44 12.52
N ARG A 39 29.15 13.26 11.66
CA ARG A 39 28.05 12.31 11.92
C ARG A 39 28.49 10.85 11.95
N SER A 40 29.45 10.44 11.12
CA SER A 40 29.97 9.06 11.14
C SER A 40 30.69 8.73 12.45
N GLN A 41 31.43 9.70 13.01
CA GLN A 41 32.12 9.54 14.28
C GLN A 41 31.13 9.50 15.44
N GLN A 42 30.11 10.36 15.38
CA GLN A 42 29.01 10.38 16.36
C GLN A 42 28.28 9.03 16.41
N VAL A 43 27.90 8.47 15.25
CA VAL A 43 27.27 7.14 15.18
C VAL A 43 28.16 6.07 15.78
N SER A 44 29.44 6.04 15.40
CA SER A 44 30.39 5.04 15.92
C SER A 44 30.54 5.13 17.44
N LYS A 45 30.57 6.35 18.00
CA LYS A 45 30.65 6.58 19.44
C LYS A 45 29.39 6.12 20.18
N LEU A 46 28.21 6.40 19.62
CA LEU A 46 26.93 6.01 20.22
C LEU A 46 26.73 4.49 20.16
N LEU A 47 27.05 3.85 19.04
CA LEU A 47 27.04 2.38 18.94
C LEU A 47 28.02 1.74 19.93
N GLY A 48 29.24 2.30 20.05
CA GLY A 48 30.21 1.84 21.04
C GLY A 48 29.71 1.92 22.49
N LYS A 49 28.98 2.98 22.82
CA LYS A 49 28.46 3.22 24.17
C LYS A 49 27.25 2.35 24.51
N TYR A 50 26.35 2.14 23.55
CA TYR A 50 25.02 1.59 23.81
C TYR A 50 24.76 0.21 23.21
N CYS A 51 25.56 -0.24 22.24
CA CYS A 51 25.29 -1.45 21.48
C CYS A 51 26.40 -2.50 21.62
N LEU A 52 27.67 -2.09 21.64
CA LEU A 52 28.80 -3.03 21.61
C LEU A 52 29.05 -3.78 22.93
N GLN A 53 28.26 -3.55 23.98
CA GLN A 53 28.31 -4.42 25.16
C GLN A 53 27.69 -5.79 24.90
N CYS A 54 26.71 -5.88 24.00
CA CYS A 54 25.97 -7.11 23.68
C CYS A 54 26.18 -7.55 22.21
N HIS A 55 26.41 -6.60 21.31
CA HIS A 55 26.50 -6.81 19.86
C HIS A 55 27.91 -6.59 19.30
N ASP A 56 28.96 -6.91 20.07
CA ASP A 56 30.32 -6.96 19.55
C ASP A 56 30.60 -8.26 18.78
N ALA A 57 31.78 -8.37 18.18
CA ALA A 57 32.16 -9.54 17.39
C ALA A 57 32.29 -10.84 18.22
N LYS A 58 32.34 -10.76 19.55
CA LYS A 58 32.50 -11.93 20.43
C LYS A 58 31.18 -12.44 20.98
N THR A 59 30.28 -11.53 21.32
CA THR A 59 29.02 -11.78 22.02
C THR A 59 27.89 -11.94 21.03
N ALA A 60 27.79 -11.01 20.07
CA ALA A 60 26.84 -11.02 18.96
C ALA A 60 25.41 -11.46 19.34
N GLU A 61 24.86 -10.93 20.45
CA GLU A 61 23.55 -11.31 20.95
C GLU A 61 22.46 -11.16 19.87
N GLY A 62 21.55 -12.14 19.81
CA GLY A 62 20.51 -12.18 18.78
C GLY A 62 21.04 -12.32 17.35
N GLU A 63 22.26 -12.86 17.18
CA GLU A 63 22.96 -13.00 15.89
C GLU A 63 23.26 -11.65 15.22
N ARG A 64 23.41 -10.58 16.01
CA ARG A 64 23.68 -9.22 15.54
C ARG A 64 25.04 -8.72 16.02
N GLU A 65 25.85 -8.25 15.07
CA GLU A 65 27.20 -7.74 15.27
C GLU A 65 27.33 -6.35 14.66
N PHE A 66 27.75 -5.35 15.44
CA PHE A 66 27.78 -3.94 15.04
C PHE A 66 29.17 -3.28 15.14
N GLU A 67 30.21 -4.00 15.57
CA GLU A 67 31.60 -3.52 15.62
C GLU A 67 32.15 -3.27 14.21
N SER A 68 31.75 -4.09 13.25
CA SER A 68 32.11 -3.92 11.83
C SER A 68 31.28 -2.84 11.10
N PHE A 69 30.15 -2.42 11.69
CA PHE A 69 29.23 -1.46 11.07
C PHE A 69 29.77 -0.03 11.10
N LYS A 70 29.84 0.62 9.93
CA LYS A 70 30.35 1.98 9.78
C LYS A 70 29.58 2.73 8.69
N LEU A 71 29.45 4.04 8.88
CA LEU A 71 29.03 4.95 7.81
C LEU A 71 30.25 5.35 6.95
N PRO A 72 30.06 5.67 5.66
CA PRO A 72 28.81 5.54 4.89
C PRO A 72 28.44 4.08 4.62
N ILE A 73 27.14 3.81 4.42
CA ILE A 73 26.61 2.48 4.07
C ILE A 73 27.03 2.12 2.64
N LYS A 74 27.71 0.98 2.47
CA LYS A 74 28.26 0.52 1.19
C LYS A 74 27.61 -0.76 0.66
N THR A 75 26.89 -1.49 1.49
CA THR A 75 26.30 -2.79 1.13
C THR A 75 24.83 -2.87 1.53
N GLU A 76 24.07 -3.76 0.88
CA GLU A 76 22.66 -4.03 1.23
C GLU A 76 22.53 -4.57 2.67
N GLN A 77 23.48 -5.39 3.12
CA GLN A 77 23.50 -5.89 4.51
C GLN A 77 23.64 -4.75 5.52
N GLN A 78 24.52 -3.78 5.25
CA GLN A 78 24.64 -2.59 6.11
C GLN A 78 23.39 -1.73 6.06
N LEU A 79 22.69 -1.66 4.92
CA LEU A 79 21.42 -0.93 4.81
C LEU A 79 20.35 -1.56 5.72
N ILE A 80 20.20 -2.88 5.63
CA ILE A 80 19.27 -3.65 6.48
C ILE A 80 19.61 -3.45 7.96
N THR A 81 20.89 -3.56 8.31
CA THR A 81 21.37 -3.36 9.68
C THR A 81 21.03 -1.97 10.21
N ALA A 82 21.21 -0.93 9.39
CA ALA A 82 20.89 0.44 9.78
C ALA A 82 19.39 0.64 10.01
N ASP A 83 18.54 0.10 9.12
CA ASP A 83 17.08 0.15 9.25
C ASP A 83 16.61 -0.58 10.54
N GLU A 84 17.18 -1.75 10.85
CA GLU A 84 16.86 -2.49 12.07
C GLU A 84 17.27 -1.76 13.35
N ILE A 85 18.46 -1.14 13.37
CA ILE A 85 18.88 -0.31 14.52
C ILE A 85 17.92 0.87 14.69
N VAL A 86 17.55 1.54 13.59
CA VAL A 86 16.56 2.63 13.61
C VAL A 86 15.23 2.17 14.21
N ASP A 87 14.74 1.01 13.81
CA ASP A 87 13.49 0.45 14.32
C ASP A 87 13.56 0.15 15.82
N GLN A 88 14.60 -0.54 16.28
CA GLN A 88 14.75 -0.88 17.71
C GLN A 88 14.92 0.37 18.59
N MET A 89 15.67 1.36 18.11
CA MET A 89 15.86 2.64 18.81
C MET A 89 14.58 3.47 18.85
N THR A 90 13.80 3.47 17.76
CA THR A 90 12.50 4.16 17.66
C THR A 90 11.49 3.53 18.61
N LEU A 91 11.45 2.19 18.69
CA LEU A 91 10.58 1.45 19.60
C LEU A 91 11.02 1.50 21.07
N ARG A 92 12.19 2.08 21.36
CA ARG A 92 12.82 2.08 22.70
C ARG A 92 12.99 0.68 23.28
N LYS A 93 13.13 -0.33 22.42
CA LYS A 93 13.39 -1.72 22.80
C LYS A 93 14.87 -1.99 23.07
N MET A 94 15.73 -1.23 22.40
CA MET A 94 17.17 -1.25 22.61
C MET A 94 17.69 0.12 23.08
N PRO A 95 18.69 0.13 23.97
CA PRO A 95 19.20 -1.00 24.76
C PRO A 95 18.12 -1.60 25.70
N PRO A 96 18.27 -2.82 26.24
CA PRO A 96 17.32 -3.39 27.19
C PRO A 96 17.28 -2.60 28.50
N GLN A 97 16.22 -2.76 29.30
CA GLN A 97 15.96 -1.89 30.47
C GLN A 97 17.06 -1.94 31.54
N ASP A 98 17.80 -3.03 31.62
CA ASP A 98 18.92 -3.27 32.53
C ASP A 98 20.27 -2.71 32.00
N ALA A 99 20.32 -2.29 30.74
CA ALA A 99 21.49 -1.66 30.13
C ALA A 99 21.43 -0.12 30.18
N VAL A 100 22.58 0.52 29.96
CA VAL A 100 22.70 1.98 29.94
C VAL A 100 21.83 2.56 28.81
N GLN A 101 20.88 3.43 29.17
CA GLN A 101 19.97 4.04 28.19
C GLN A 101 20.54 5.35 27.62
N PRO A 102 20.37 5.61 26.31
CA PRO A 102 20.68 6.90 25.72
C PRO A 102 19.67 7.97 26.15
N THR A 103 20.12 9.22 26.22
CA THR A 103 19.20 10.37 26.35
C THR A 103 18.33 10.49 25.10
N ASP A 104 17.21 11.21 25.19
CA ASP A 104 16.34 11.43 24.04
C ASP A 104 17.10 12.15 22.89
N ASP A 105 17.98 13.09 23.21
CA ASP A 105 18.82 13.79 22.22
C ASP A 105 19.82 12.85 21.53
N GLU A 106 20.50 11.98 22.29
CA GLU A 106 21.43 10.99 21.72
C GLU A 106 20.69 9.97 20.85
N ARG A 107 19.50 9.53 21.28
CA ARG A 107 18.65 8.62 20.51
C ARG A 107 18.21 9.23 19.19
N LEU A 108 17.72 10.47 19.22
CA LEU A 108 17.30 11.19 18.03
C LEU A 108 18.47 11.46 17.09
N ALA A 109 19.65 11.81 17.62
CA ALA A 109 20.85 12.02 16.83
C ALA A 109 21.30 10.74 16.11
N LEU A 110 21.30 9.59 16.81
CA LEU A 110 21.64 8.29 16.20
C LEU A 110 20.64 7.92 15.10
N ILE A 111 19.34 8.01 15.39
CA ILE A 111 18.27 7.70 14.43
C ILE A 111 18.38 8.60 13.20
N GLY A 112 18.57 9.90 13.40
CA GLY A 112 18.70 10.87 12.31
C GLY A 112 19.89 10.56 11.41
N ALA A 113 21.08 10.36 12.00
CA ALA A 113 22.29 10.06 11.24
C ALA A 113 22.20 8.72 10.47
N LEU A 114 21.58 7.70 11.05
CA LEU A 114 21.36 6.42 10.36
C LEU A 114 20.34 6.55 9.22
N ARG A 115 19.23 7.27 9.44
CA ARG A 115 18.23 7.53 8.38
C ARG A 115 18.81 8.32 7.21
N ASP A 116 19.65 9.31 7.49
CA ASP A 116 20.35 10.06 6.45
C ASP A 116 21.31 9.16 5.67
N GLY A 117 22.04 8.27 6.37
CA GLY A 117 22.89 7.26 5.75
C GLY A 117 22.12 6.28 4.86
N VAL A 118 20.97 5.80 5.33
CA VAL A 118 20.05 4.94 4.57
C VAL A 118 19.55 5.66 3.32
N GLN A 119 19.11 6.91 3.45
CA GLN A 119 18.61 7.68 2.32
C GLN A 119 19.70 7.95 1.28
N ALA A 120 20.91 8.30 1.72
CA ALA A 120 22.05 8.50 0.83
C ALA A 120 22.42 7.21 0.09
N SER A 121 22.46 6.08 0.81
CA SER A 121 22.78 4.77 0.25
C SER A 121 21.75 4.27 -0.75
N ARG A 122 20.44 4.45 -0.46
CA ARG A 122 19.36 4.10 -1.39
C ARG A 122 19.52 4.82 -2.73
N LYS A 123 19.83 6.12 -2.71
CA LYS A 123 20.09 6.90 -3.94
C LYS A 123 21.27 6.34 -4.76
N GLU A 124 22.33 5.89 -4.10
CA GLU A 124 23.48 5.30 -4.79
C GLU A 124 23.17 3.89 -5.33
N PHE A 125 22.46 3.05 -4.57
CA PHE A 125 22.02 1.75 -5.03
C PHE A 125 21.01 1.81 -6.17
N GLU A 126 20.14 2.82 -6.19
CA GLU A 126 19.22 3.08 -7.30
C GLU A 126 19.97 3.43 -8.59
N LYS A 127 21.09 4.15 -8.51
CA LYS A 127 21.94 4.45 -9.68
C LYS A 127 22.68 3.22 -10.19
N SER A 128 23.14 2.34 -9.30
CA SER A 128 23.97 1.18 -9.66
C SER A 128 23.17 -0.06 -10.06
N ARG A 129 21.90 -0.19 -9.61
CA ARG A 129 21.03 -1.30 -10.06
C ARG A 129 20.50 -0.97 -11.45
N ASN A 130 20.97 -1.69 -12.46
CA ASN A 130 20.16 -1.98 -13.64
C ASN A 130 18.89 -2.69 -13.13
N ARG A 131 17.81 -1.95 -12.88
CA ARG A 131 16.57 -2.52 -12.39
C ARG A 131 16.04 -3.48 -13.45
N THR A 132 16.12 -4.79 -13.21
CA THR A 132 15.27 -5.74 -13.90
C THR A 132 13.84 -5.43 -13.45
N VAL A 133 13.13 -4.61 -14.21
CA VAL A 133 11.71 -4.33 -13.96
C VAL A 133 10.97 -5.64 -14.17
N MET A 134 10.19 -6.07 -13.17
CA MET A 134 9.25 -7.17 -13.39
C MET A 134 8.28 -6.75 -14.48
N ARG A 135 8.33 -7.45 -15.61
CA ARG A 135 7.42 -7.22 -16.74
C ARG A 135 6.34 -8.29 -16.74
N ARG A 136 5.10 -7.89 -17.00
CA ARG A 136 4.05 -8.84 -17.43
C ARG A 136 4.17 -9.11 -18.93
N LEU A 137 3.34 -10.00 -19.44
CA LEU A 137 3.12 -10.16 -20.88
C LEU A 137 2.26 -9.00 -21.40
N SER A 138 2.59 -8.46 -22.57
CA SER A 138 1.68 -7.57 -23.29
C SER A 138 0.43 -8.34 -23.74
N ASN A 139 -0.67 -7.65 -24.08
CA ASN A 139 -1.89 -8.31 -24.54
C ASN A 139 -1.61 -9.26 -25.73
N ARG A 140 -0.77 -8.82 -26.67
CA ARG A 140 -0.33 -9.64 -27.82
C ARG A 140 0.51 -10.83 -27.38
N GLU A 141 1.46 -10.64 -26.46
CA GLU A 141 2.27 -11.74 -25.93
C GLU A 141 1.43 -12.77 -25.17
N TYR A 142 0.39 -12.32 -24.46
CA TYR A 142 -0.56 -13.18 -23.76
C TYR A 142 -1.35 -14.06 -24.73
N GLU A 143 -1.93 -13.48 -25.80
CA GLU A 143 -2.64 -14.26 -26.83
C GLU A 143 -1.73 -15.27 -27.52
N ASN A 144 -0.52 -14.86 -27.90
CA ASN A 144 0.47 -15.75 -28.51
C ASN A 144 0.84 -16.90 -27.56
N THR A 145 0.95 -16.63 -26.26
CA THR A 145 1.25 -17.66 -25.26
C THR A 145 0.11 -18.67 -25.18
N LEU A 146 -1.15 -18.22 -25.16
CA LEU A 146 -2.31 -19.10 -25.18
C LEU A 146 -2.40 -19.92 -26.48
N GLU A 147 -2.11 -19.32 -27.63
CA GLU A 147 -2.04 -20.03 -28.91
C GLU A 147 -1.02 -21.18 -28.86
N VAL A 148 0.18 -20.90 -28.35
CA VAL A 148 1.25 -21.89 -28.22
C VAL A 148 0.86 -23.01 -27.24
N LEU A 149 0.32 -22.67 -26.07
CA LEU A 149 -0.08 -23.64 -25.05
C LEU A 149 -1.16 -24.60 -25.55
N PHE A 150 -2.14 -24.10 -26.31
CA PHE A 150 -3.22 -24.91 -26.85
C PHE A 150 -2.93 -25.46 -28.26
N ASN A 151 -1.79 -25.09 -28.86
CA ASN A 151 -1.41 -25.41 -30.23
C ASN A 151 -2.55 -25.12 -31.24
N ARG A 152 -3.23 -23.99 -31.05
CA ARG A 152 -4.42 -23.58 -31.81
C ARG A 152 -4.54 -22.07 -31.82
N ARG A 153 -4.86 -21.50 -32.99
CA ARG A 153 -5.13 -20.07 -33.12
C ARG A 153 -6.25 -19.59 -32.20
N VAL A 154 -6.04 -18.43 -31.57
CA VAL A 154 -6.98 -17.76 -30.65
C VAL A 154 -7.34 -16.33 -31.08
N ASP A 155 -6.75 -15.84 -32.16
CA ASP A 155 -6.89 -14.49 -32.74
C ASP A 155 -8.35 -14.07 -33.00
N THR A 156 -9.21 -15.03 -33.33
CA THR A 156 -10.64 -14.78 -33.62
C THR A 156 -11.54 -14.83 -32.38
N LEU A 157 -11.00 -15.18 -31.20
CA LEU A 157 -11.79 -15.38 -29.98
C LEU A 157 -11.97 -14.09 -29.18
N GLY A 158 -11.17 -13.05 -29.50
CA GLY A 158 -11.17 -11.77 -28.79
C GLY A 158 -10.85 -11.93 -27.32
N LEU A 159 -9.84 -12.75 -26.98
CA LEU A 159 -9.53 -13.09 -25.58
C LEU A 159 -9.09 -11.87 -24.77
N THR A 160 -8.45 -10.89 -25.40
CA THR A 160 -8.00 -9.66 -24.74
C THR A 160 -8.85 -8.44 -25.09
N ALA A 161 -10.07 -8.62 -25.62
CA ALA A 161 -10.91 -7.51 -26.06
C ALA A 161 -11.29 -6.56 -24.90
N ASP A 162 -11.48 -7.11 -23.70
CA ASP A 162 -11.88 -6.38 -22.49
C ASP A 162 -10.68 -5.95 -21.62
N PHE A 163 -9.45 -6.20 -22.09
CA PHE A 163 -8.25 -5.81 -21.34
C PHE A 163 -8.06 -4.30 -21.45
N PRO A 164 -7.48 -3.64 -20.42
CA PRO A 164 -6.96 -2.31 -20.57
C PRO A 164 -6.05 -2.22 -21.80
N LYS A 165 -6.19 -1.12 -22.57
CA LYS A 165 -5.35 -0.89 -23.74
C LYS A 165 -3.89 -0.75 -23.31
N GLU A 166 -3.02 -1.43 -24.04
CA GLU A 166 -1.59 -1.35 -23.80
C GLU A 166 -1.06 0.03 -24.18
N GLN A 167 -0.21 0.60 -23.33
CA GLN A 167 0.49 1.84 -23.64
C GLN A 167 1.81 1.52 -24.33
N THR A 168 2.08 2.19 -25.44
CA THR A 168 3.39 2.08 -26.09
C THR A 168 4.36 3.09 -25.49
N SER A 169 5.54 2.63 -25.10
CA SER A 169 6.68 3.50 -24.77
C SER A 169 7.74 3.33 -25.84
N HIS A 170 8.28 4.44 -26.36
CA HIS A 170 9.19 4.43 -27.52
C HIS A 170 8.67 3.61 -28.72
N ASN A 171 7.35 3.61 -28.94
CA ASN A 171 6.65 2.80 -29.96
C ASN A 171 6.73 1.27 -29.76
N LEU A 172 7.07 0.81 -28.56
CA LEU A 172 7.11 -0.59 -28.18
C LEU A 172 6.07 -0.87 -27.09
N ASP A 173 5.36 -1.99 -27.23
CA ASP A 173 4.32 -2.47 -26.31
C ASP A 173 4.83 -3.47 -25.26
N ASN A 174 6.14 -3.73 -25.24
CA ASN A 174 6.77 -4.75 -24.40
C ASN A 174 7.80 -4.19 -23.40
N ILE A 175 7.84 -2.87 -23.22
CA ILE A 175 8.73 -2.19 -22.26
C ILE A 175 8.21 -2.42 -20.84
N GLY A 176 8.96 -3.17 -20.03
CA GLY A 176 8.54 -3.58 -18.68
C GLY A 176 8.14 -2.45 -17.75
N GLU A 177 8.78 -1.27 -17.85
CA GLU A 177 8.44 -0.09 -17.05
C GLU A 177 7.05 0.48 -17.37
N SER A 178 6.55 0.27 -18.59
CA SER A 178 5.23 0.71 -19.03
C SER A 178 4.14 -0.35 -18.79
N LEU A 179 4.54 -1.60 -18.54
CA LEU A 179 3.65 -2.74 -18.35
C LEU A 179 3.20 -2.85 -16.88
N VAL A 180 2.33 -1.93 -16.46
CA VAL A 180 1.73 -1.95 -15.12
C VAL A 180 0.64 -3.02 -15.05
N THR A 181 0.56 -3.73 -13.93
CA THR A 181 -0.51 -4.70 -13.63
C THR A 181 -1.54 -4.09 -12.69
N SER A 182 -2.80 -4.49 -12.84
CA SER A 182 -3.89 -4.11 -11.93
C SER A 182 -4.71 -5.35 -11.54
N GLY A 183 -5.43 -5.27 -10.41
CA GLY A 183 -6.34 -6.35 -10.00
C GLY A 183 -7.36 -6.68 -11.10
N PHE A 184 -7.91 -5.64 -11.75
CA PHE A 184 -8.81 -5.80 -12.89
C PHE A 184 -8.18 -6.58 -14.05
N LEU A 185 -6.95 -6.23 -14.45
CA LEU A 185 -6.25 -6.95 -15.53
C LEU A 185 -5.99 -8.41 -15.16
N LEU A 186 -5.67 -8.69 -13.90
CA LEU A 186 -5.48 -10.05 -13.42
C LEU A 186 -6.78 -10.88 -13.51
N ASP A 187 -7.91 -10.31 -13.12
CA ASP A 187 -9.22 -10.96 -13.27
C ASP A 187 -9.53 -11.25 -14.74
N GLN A 188 -9.22 -10.30 -15.64
CA GLN A 188 -9.39 -10.47 -17.08
C GLN A 188 -8.51 -11.60 -17.64
N TYR A 189 -7.26 -11.75 -17.17
CA TYR A 189 -6.43 -12.91 -17.54
C TYR A 189 -7.11 -14.23 -17.16
N PHE A 190 -7.61 -14.35 -15.92
CA PHE A 190 -8.28 -15.57 -15.47
C PHE A 190 -9.56 -15.86 -16.26
N GLN A 191 -10.37 -14.84 -16.56
CA GLN A 191 -11.58 -15.00 -17.36
C GLN A 191 -11.25 -15.45 -18.80
N ALA A 192 -10.28 -14.83 -19.44
CA ALA A 192 -9.84 -15.18 -20.79
C ALA A 192 -9.29 -16.62 -20.87
N ALA A 193 -8.43 -17.00 -19.91
CA ALA A 193 -7.89 -18.35 -19.82
C ALA A 193 -8.98 -19.39 -19.57
N SER A 194 -9.90 -19.12 -18.64
CA SER A 194 -11.02 -20.02 -18.32
C SER A 194 -11.92 -20.23 -19.53
N ARG A 195 -12.30 -19.15 -20.22
CA ARG A 195 -13.11 -19.24 -21.45
C ARG A 195 -12.42 -20.09 -22.53
N LEU A 196 -11.10 -19.92 -22.70
CA LEU A 196 -10.35 -20.72 -23.67
C LEU A 196 -10.29 -22.20 -23.28
N VAL A 197 -9.99 -22.50 -22.00
CA VAL A 197 -9.97 -23.86 -21.46
C VAL A 197 -11.33 -24.53 -21.68
N GLU A 198 -12.42 -23.86 -21.30
CA GLU A 198 -13.78 -24.40 -21.42
C GLU A 198 -14.18 -24.63 -22.87
N MET A 199 -13.83 -23.71 -23.77
CA MET A 199 -14.10 -23.86 -25.19
C MET A 199 -13.32 -25.01 -25.82
N ARG A 200 -12.08 -25.27 -25.37
CA ARG A 200 -11.18 -26.25 -25.99
C ARG A 200 -11.28 -27.64 -25.39
N LEU A 201 -11.38 -27.75 -24.08
CA LEU A 201 -11.46 -29.02 -23.35
C LEU A 201 -12.91 -29.45 -23.10
N GLY A 202 -13.87 -28.54 -23.26
CA GLY A 202 -15.26 -28.74 -22.89
C GLY A 202 -15.46 -28.59 -21.38
N ARG A 203 -16.69 -28.28 -20.98
CA ARG A 203 -17.12 -28.44 -19.59
C ARG A 203 -17.71 -29.84 -19.43
N PRO A 204 -17.30 -30.60 -18.39
CA PRO A 204 -18.07 -31.77 -18.01
C PRO A 204 -19.50 -31.31 -17.70
N VAL A 205 -20.50 -31.97 -18.29
CA VAL A 205 -21.90 -31.69 -17.99
C VAL A 205 -22.10 -31.96 -16.51
N THR A 206 -22.27 -30.88 -15.75
CA THR A 206 -22.54 -30.94 -14.32
C THR A 206 -24.00 -30.60 -14.16
N GLU A 207 -24.80 -31.60 -13.77
CA GLU A 207 -26.21 -31.38 -13.50
C GLU A 207 -26.34 -30.31 -12.41
N PRO A 208 -27.14 -29.23 -12.64
CA PRO A 208 -27.37 -28.21 -11.65
C PRO A 208 -27.85 -28.85 -10.34
N ARG A 209 -27.11 -28.60 -9.27
CA ARG A 209 -27.52 -29.02 -7.94
C ARG A 209 -28.13 -27.82 -7.22
N ARG A 210 -29.32 -28.03 -6.68
CA ARG A 210 -29.99 -27.05 -5.83
C ARG A 210 -29.87 -27.51 -4.39
N TRP A 211 -29.25 -26.68 -3.58
CA TRP A 211 -29.27 -26.81 -2.13
C TRP A 211 -30.21 -25.75 -1.57
N HIS A 212 -31.06 -26.14 -0.64
CA HIS A 212 -32.00 -25.23 0.00
C HIS A 212 -31.76 -25.29 1.51
N PHE A 213 -31.20 -24.20 2.04
CA PHE A 213 -30.90 -24.06 3.46
C PHE A 213 -31.96 -23.17 4.10
N THR A 214 -32.63 -23.66 5.13
CA THR A 214 -33.76 -22.97 5.79
C THR A 214 -33.58 -22.77 7.28
N GLU A 215 -32.57 -23.40 7.88
CA GLU A 215 -32.34 -23.41 9.32
C GLU A 215 -30.86 -23.69 9.66
N ASN A 216 -30.54 -23.69 10.96
CA ASN A 216 -29.22 -23.95 11.52
C ASN A 216 -28.10 -22.98 11.08
N PHE A 217 -28.45 -21.72 10.79
CA PHE A 217 -27.48 -20.64 10.58
C PHE A 217 -26.91 -20.17 11.92
N LYS A 218 -25.85 -20.86 12.38
CA LYS A 218 -25.13 -20.49 13.61
C LYS A 218 -24.37 -19.17 13.42
N GLN A 219 -24.33 -18.40 14.49
CA GLN A 219 -23.57 -17.15 14.58
C GLN A 219 -22.23 -17.39 15.29
N TYR A 220 -21.42 -16.35 15.42
CA TYR A 220 -20.27 -16.33 16.32
C TYR A 220 -20.65 -16.79 17.73
N GLU A 221 -19.71 -17.40 18.44
CA GLU A 221 -19.92 -18.00 19.77
C GLU A 221 -20.63 -17.05 20.74
N GLU A 222 -20.25 -15.77 20.74
CA GLU A 222 -20.83 -14.74 21.61
C GLU A 222 -22.32 -14.46 21.32
N LEU A 223 -22.76 -14.64 20.07
CA LEU A 223 -24.13 -14.37 19.62
C LEU A 223 -24.97 -15.65 19.48
N ALA A 224 -24.37 -16.83 19.63
CA ALA A 224 -25.03 -18.10 19.40
C ALA A 224 -26.23 -18.32 20.34
N ASN A 225 -26.10 -17.96 21.63
CA ASN A 225 -27.17 -18.14 22.62
C ASN A 225 -28.36 -17.19 22.40
N PRO A 226 -28.16 -15.85 22.27
CA PRO A 226 -29.25 -14.93 21.94
C PRO A 226 -29.91 -15.24 20.59
N HIS A 227 -29.11 -15.60 19.57
CA HIS A 227 -29.65 -15.92 18.26
C HIS A 227 -30.49 -17.22 18.28
N ARG A 228 -30.08 -18.22 19.06
CA ARG A 228 -30.88 -19.43 19.29
C ARG A 228 -32.20 -19.12 19.97
N SER A 229 -32.19 -18.32 21.03
CA SER A 229 -33.39 -18.07 21.83
C SER A 229 -34.44 -17.25 21.07
N VAL A 230 -34.01 -16.31 20.23
CA VAL A 230 -34.92 -15.39 19.51
C VAL A 230 -35.26 -15.91 18.11
N PHE A 231 -34.29 -16.41 17.36
CA PHE A 231 -34.45 -16.76 15.95
C PHE A 231 -34.34 -18.26 15.68
N ASN A 232 -34.00 -19.08 16.68
CA ASN A 232 -33.80 -20.53 16.54
C ASN A 232 -32.90 -20.92 15.35
N TYR A 233 -31.84 -20.14 15.10
CA TYR A 233 -30.93 -20.32 13.96
C TYR A 233 -31.60 -20.31 12.58
N ARG A 234 -32.76 -19.68 12.42
CA ARG A 234 -33.52 -19.70 11.17
C ARG A 234 -32.90 -18.90 10.02
N TYR A 235 -32.09 -17.88 10.32
CA TYR A 235 -31.48 -17.00 9.32
C TYR A 235 -30.04 -16.61 9.71
N LEU A 236 -29.23 -16.21 8.74
CA LEU A 236 -27.94 -15.56 9.01
C LEU A 236 -28.15 -14.05 9.19
N CYS A 237 -27.94 -13.53 10.40
CA CYS A 237 -27.86 -12.09 10.66
C CYS A 237 -26.53 -11.52 10.16
N LEU A 238 -26.60 -10.41 9.41
CA LEU A 238 -25.46 -9.58 9.04
C LEU A 238 -25.56 -8.27 9.81
N TYR A 239 -24.54 -7.96 10.61
CA TYR A 239 -24.53 -6.78 11.48
C TYR A 239 -23.72 -5.66 10.82
N GLU A 240 -24.32 -5.00 9.84
CA GLU A 240 -23.71 -3.85 9.18
C GLU A 240 -24.39 -2.55 9.63
N GLN A 241 -23.60 -1.62 10.16
CA GLN A 241 -24.05 -0.28 10.54
C GLN A 241 -23.30 0.77 9.70
N PRO A 242 -23.95 1.87 9.29
CA PRO A 242 -23.25 3.00 8.69
C PRO A 242 -22.15 3.50 9.63
N ASN A 243 -20.93 3.66 9.12
CA ASN A 243 -19.75 4.20 9.83
C ASN A 243 -19.10 3.30 10.90
N THR A 244 -19.35 1.99 10.90
CA THR A 244 -18.56 1.10 11.76
C THR A 244 -17.11 1.00 11.27
N ASP A 245 -16.19 1.11 12.20
CA ASP A 245 -14.75 0.89 12.06
C ASP A 245 -14.41 -0.60 11.91
N THR A 246 -15.29 -1.49 12.38
CA THR A 246 -15.17 -2.94 12.25
C THR A 246 -16.39 -3.52 11.56
N ARG A 247 -16.21 -3.96 10.30
CA ARG A 247 -17.26 -4.70 9.58
C ARG A 247 -17.37 -6.09 10.19
N GLN A 248 -18.34 -6.28 11.08
CA GLN A 248 -18.63 -7.58 11.68
C GLN A 248 -19.75 -8.28 10.90
N GLY A 249 -19.36 -9.19 10.00
CA GLY A 249 -20.31 -10.10 9.36
C GLY A 249 -20.58 -11.32 10.23
N GLY A 250 -21.65 -12.06 9.95
CA GLY A 250 -21.81 -13.47 10.36
C GLY A 250 -21.20 -14.39 9.29
N TYR A 251 -20.70 -15.57 9.67
CA TYR A 251 -20.39 -16.63 8.70
C TYR A 251 -21.38 -17.77 8.88
N GLY A 252 -22.00 -18.19 7.78
CA GLY A 252 -22.80 -19.41 7.77
C GLY A 252 -21.87 -20.61 7.72
N HIS A 253 -21.85 -21.42 8.78
CA HIS A 253 -21.36 -22.78 8.64
C HIS A 253 -22.34 -23.53 7.74
N ILE A 254 -21.94 -23.83 6.51
CA ILE A 254 -22.76 -24.69 5.65
C ILE A 254 -22.49 -26.13 6.08
N GLU A 255 -22.97 -26.48 7.27
CA GLU A 255 -22.77 -27.80 7.89
C GLU A 255 -23.41 -28.91 7.06
N ASP A 256 -24.21 -28.59 6.04
CA ASP A 256 -24.72 -29.53 5.04
C ASP A 256 -23.72 -29.83 3.90
N PHE A 257 -22.63 -29.07 3.78
CA PHE A 257 -21.45 -29.42 2.98
C PHE A 257 -20.42 -30.19 3.83
N LEU A 258 -20.83 -31.17 4.66
CA LEU A 258 -19.87 -32.00 5.43
C LEU A 258 -18.80 -32.66 4.56
N LYS A 259 -19.12 -32.95 3.29
CA LYS A 259 -18.20 -33.53 2.30
C LYS A 259 -17.58 -32.49 1.34
N GLY A 260 -17.81 -31.21 1.60
CA GLY A 260 -17.49 -30.12 0.68
C GLY A 260 -18.41 -30.07 -0.54
N VAL A 261 -18.08 -29.18 -1.46
CA VAL A 261 -18.75 -29.09 -2.77
C VAL A 261 -18.32 -30.25 -3.67
N PRO A 262 -19.22 -30.79 -4.51
CA PRO A 262 -18.94 -32.03 -5.26
C PRO A 262 -17.88 -31.87 -6.35
N VAL A 263 -17.65 -30.65 -6.83
CA VAL A 263 -16.69 -30.33 -7.90
C VAL A 263 -15.99 -29.02 -7.57
N SER A 264 -14.69 -28.89 -7.83
CA SER A 264 -14.02 -27.59 -7.74
C SER A 264 -14.51 -26.68 -8.88
N GLY A 265 -14.90 -25.45 -8.58
CA GLY A 265 -15.37 -24.51 -9.61
C GLY A 265 -16.03 -23.27 -9.04
N LEU A 266 -16.55 -22.44 -9.95
CA LEU A 266 -17.36 -21.27 -9.61
C LEU A 266 -18.81 -21.70 -9.36
N TYR A 267 -19.43 -21.15 -8.32
CA TYR A 267 -20.80 -21.45 -7.91
C TYR A 267 -21.62 -20.17 -7.91
N ASP A 268 -22.80 -20.23 -8.53
CA ASP A 268 -23.81 -19.18 -8.38
C ASP A 268 -24.56 -19.40 -7.07
N ILE A 269 -24.41 -18.46 -6.15
CA ILE A 269 -25.07 -18.49 -4.84
C ILE A 269 -26.19 -17.45 -4.86
N GLN A 270 -27.43 -17.92 -4.82
CA GLN A 270 -28.60 -17.05 -4.66
C GLN A 270 -29.03 -17.06 -3.20
N VAL A 271 -29.13 -15.87 -2.59
CA VAL A 271 -29.62 -15.70 -1.22
C VAL A 271 -30.89 -14.87 -1.20
N HIS A 272 -31.81 -15.23 -0.31
CA HIS A 272 -32.97 -14.38 0.00
C HIS A 272 -32.61 -13.49 1.18
N ALA A 273 -32.42 -12.19 0.93
CA ALA A 273 -32.03 -11.23 1.95
C ALA A 273 -33.17 -10.26 2.25
N GLN A 274 -33.33 -9.93 3.53
CA GLN A 274 -34.28 -8.93 4.00
C GLN A 274 -33.57 -8.01 5.00
N ALA A 275 -33.75 -6.70 4.83
CA ALA A 275 -33.31 -5.73 5.82
C ALA A 275 -34.34 -5.65 6.94
N MET A 276 -33.88 -5.74 8.18
CA MET A 276 -34.70 -5.55 9.37
C MET A 276 -34.52 -4.11 9.86
N HIS A 277 -35.58 -3.51 10.41
CA HIS A 277 -35.52 -2.20 11.09
C HIS A 277 -35.03 -1.03 10.22
N ARG A 278 -35.43 -0.96 8.94
CA ARG A 278 -35.07 0.16 8.05
C ARG A 278 -35.64 1.53 8.49
N ASP A 279 -36.71 1.51 9.28
CA ASP A 279 -37.49 2.69 9.63
C ASP A 279 -37.20 3.22 11.05
N THR A 280 -36.18 2.68 11.73
CA THR A 280 -35.69 3.15 13.04
C THR A 280 -34.37 3.87 12.88
#